data_AF-A0A1H8P9V7-F1
#
_entry.id   AF-A0A1H8P9V7-F1
#
_cell.length_a   1.000
_cell.length_b   1.000
_cell.length_c   1.000
_cell.angle_alpha   90.00
_cell.angle_beta   90.00
_cell.angle_gamma   90.00
#
_symmetry.space_group_name_H-M   'P 1'
#
loop_
_entity.id
_entity.type
_entity.pdbx_description
1 polymer ?
#
loop_
_entity_poly.entity_id
_entity_poly.type
_entity_poly.pdbx_seq_one_letter_code
_entity_poly.pdbx_strand_id
1 'polypeptide(L)'
;MAGFTAKESQAPREAFARGSKRLVATPPESDCATDLLEPGPWVAYLQAMSGFISGDELARVSVLDYLAYDEALSGQNWRLPGGYDAFVAASATVGVTLSAATEVESVELDGRRVALQTHTGTIRAHALIMTASTDVLVGDAIAWPSALDPWRDTARRLAALVRKILLRRSIRASLR
;
A
#
# COMPACT_ATOMS: atom_id res chain seq x y z
N MET A 1 -19.17 -15.85 -18.13
CA MET A 1 -17.95 -15.02 -18.21
C MET A 1 -16.87 -15.88 -18.83
N ALA A 2 -16.64 -15.74 -20.14
CA ALA A 2 -15.62 -16.50 -20.84
C ALA A 2 -14.26 -16.08 -20.28
N GLY A 3 -13.57 -17.01 -19.62
CA GLY A 3 -12.18 -16.83 -19.22
C GLY A 3 -11.30 -17.03 -20.45
N PHE A 4 -10.35 -16.13 -20.65
CA PHE A 4 -9.31 -16.25 -21.68
C PHE A 4 -8.72 -17.66 -21.72
N THR A 5 -8.45 -18.17 -22.91
CA THR A 5 -7.70 -19.42 -23.08
C THR A 5 -6.28 -19.26 -22.51
N ALA A 6 -5.62 -20.39 -22.18
CA ALA A 6 -4.25 -20.38 -21.67
C ALA A 6 -3.28 -19.67 -22.64
N LYS A 7 -3.51 -19.79 -23.95
CA LYS A 7 -2.72 -19.15 -25.01
C LYS A 7 -2.95 -17.62 -25.07
N GLU A 8 -4.19 -17.17 -24.92
CA GLU A 8 -4.52 -15.73 -24.82
C GLU A 8 -3.96 -15.08 -23.54
N SER A 9 -3.70 -15.88 -22.51
CA SER A 9 -3.12 -15.40 -21.24
C SER A 9 -1.59 -15.38 -21.22
N GLN A 10 -0.90 -15.88 -22.26
CA GLN A 10 0.56 -16.03 -22.26
C GLN A 10 1.29 -14.78 -22.80
N ALA A 11 0.87 -14.27 -23.96
CA ALA A 11 1.47 -13.09 -24.58
C ALA A 11 1.53 -11.83 -23.68
N PRO A 12 0.47 -11.46 -22.92
CA PRO A 12 0.55 -10.33 -21.98
C PRO A 12 1.53 -10.59 -20.83
N ARG A 13 1.61 -11.81 -20.31
CA ARG A 13 2.57 -12.17 -19.24
C ARG A 13 4.02 -12.09 -19.72
N GLU A 14 4.27 -12.53 -20.94
CA GLU A 14 5.60 -12.40 -21.55
C GLU A 14 5.97 -10.94 -21.80
N ALA A 15 5.00 -10.10 -22.20
CA ALA A 15 5.21 -8.66 -22.32
C ALA A 15 5.59 -8.03 -20.98
N PHE A 16 4.90 -8.39 -19.89
CA PHE A 16 5.25 -7.97 -18.55
C PHE A 16 6.64 -8.45 -18.14
N ALA A 17 6.95 -9.74 -18.31
CA ALA A 17 8.26 -10.28 -17.97
C ALA A 17 9.41 -9.62 -18.76
N ARG A 18 9.20 -9.28 -20.03
CA ARG A 18 10.17 -8.50 -20.82
C ARG A 18 10.34 -7.09 -20.24
N GLY A 19 9.24 -6.42 -19.91
CA GLY A 19 9.27 -5.11 -19.26
C GLY A 19 10.06 -5.12 -17.95
N SER A 20 9.77 -6.07 -17.06
CA SER A 20 10.50 -6.22 -15.78
C SER A 20 11.99 -6.46 -15.97
N LYS A 21 12.39 -7.29 -16.96
CA LYS A 21 13.81 -7.52 -17.27
C LYS A 21 14.51 -6.25 -17.76
N ARG A 22 13.84 -5.43 -18.57
CA ARG A 22 14.40 -4.15 -19.03
C ARG A 22 14.57 -3.15 -17.89
N LEU A 23 13.62 -3.13 -16.96
CA LEU A 23 13.66 -2.26 -15.79
C LEU A 23 14.97 -2.46 -15.00
N VAL A 24 15.42 -3.71 -14.86
CA VAL A 24 16.71 -4.06 -14.25
C VAL A 24 17.91 -3.77 -15.17
N ALA A 25 17.81 -4.10 -16.46
CA ALA A 25 18.96 -4.03 -17.37
C ALA A 25 19.29 -2.61 -17.86
N THR A 26 18.30 -1.73 -17.99
CA THR A 26 18.45 -0.38 -18.55
C THR A 26 17.38 0.54 -17.94
N PRO A 27 17.51 0.88 -16.65
CA PRO A 27 16.60 1.83 -16.00
C PRO A 27 16.68 3.22 -16.68
N PRO A 28 15.56 3.94 -16.83
CA PRO A 28 15.55 5.25 -17.46
C PRO A 28 16.09 6.31 -16.50
N GLU A 29 16.80 7.32 -17.01
CA GLU A 29 17.32 8.43 -16.20
C GLU A 29 16.21 9.30 -15.58
N SER A 30 15.02 9.30 -16.18
CA SER A 30 13.86 10.06 -15.72
C SER A 30 13.21 9.53 -14.45
N ASP A 31 13.61 8.33 -14.01
CA ASP A 31 12.99 7.60 -12.90
C ASP A 31 11.47 7.40 -13.07
N CYS A 32 11.00 7.31 -14.32
CA CYS A 32 9.58 7.14 -14.64
C CYS A 32 9.35 5.80 -15.35
N ALA A 33 8.51 4.93 -14.79
CA ALA A 33 8.26 3.61 -15.37
C ALA A 33 7.54 3.65 -16.73
N THR A 34 6.91 4.78 -17.08
CA THR A 34 6.30 4.98 -18.43
C THR A 34 7.36 5.04 -19.52
N ASP A 35 8.56 5.53 -19.24
CA ASP A 35 9.61 5.68 -20.26
C ASP A 35 10.22 4.33 -20.67
N LEU A 36 9.85 3.25 -19.97
CA LEU A 36 10.17 1.86 -20.32
C LEU A 36 9.08 1.19 -21.17
N LEU A 37 7.97 1.88 -21.45
CA LEU A 37 6.88 1.34 -22.27
C LEU A 37 7.25 1.37 -23.75
N GLU A 38 7.24 0.18 -24.35
CA GLU A 38 7.25 0.07 -25.81
C GLU A 38 5.82 0.21 -26.33
N PRO A 39 5.62 0.94 -27.45
CA PRO A 39 4.34 0.96 -28.14
C PRO A 39 3.90 -0.46 -28.52
N GLY A 40 2.63 -0.79 -28.28
CA GLY A 40 2.11 -2.10 -28.64
C GLY A 40 0.75 -2.43 -28.01
N PRO A 41 0.19 -3.60 -28.35
CA PRO A 41 -1.16 -3.98 -27.92
C PRO A 41 -1.27 -4.23 -26.40
N TRP A 42 -0.15 -4.35 -25.69
CA TRP A 42 -0.11 -4.71 -24.27
C TRP A 42 0.09 -3.53 -23.32
N VAL A 43 0.18 -2.29 -23.83
CA VAL A 43 0.35 -1.09 -22.98
C VAL A 43 -0.74 -0.98 -21.92
N ALA A 44 -2.01 -1.17 -22.30
CA ALA A 44 -3.13 -1.14 -21.35
C ALA A 44 -3.04 -2.25 -20.29
N TYR A 45 -2.55 -3.43 -20.67
CA TYR A 45 -2.31 -4.52 -19.72
C TYR A 45 -1.19 -4.18 -18.74
N LEU A 46 -0.08 -3.60 -19.20
CA LEU A 46 1.03 -3.18 -18.35
C LEU A 46 0.59 -2.08 -17.36
N GLN A 47 -0.20 -1.11 -17.82
CA GLN A 47 -0.80 -0.10 -16.95
C GLN A 47 -1.71 -0.72 -15.88
N ALA A 48 -2.58 -1.65 -16.26
CA ALA A 48 -3.43 -2.37 -15.31
C ALA A 48 -2.62 -3.18 -14.28
N MET A 49 -1.53 -3.81 -14.72
CA MET A 49 -0.62 -4.54 -13.82
C MET A 49 0.10 -3.61 -12.86
N SER A 50 0.54 -2.43 -13.30
CA SER A 50 1.12 -1.40 -12.42
C SER A 50 0.12 -0.99 -11.33
N GLY A 51 -1.11 -0.66 -11.71
CA GLY A 51 -2.15 -0.30 -10.75
C GLY A 51 -2.48 -1.44 -9.77
N PHE A 52 -2.38 -2.70 -10.21
CA PHE A 52 -2.61 -3.86 -9.35
C PHE A 52 -1.45 -4.14 -8.37
N ILE A 53 -0.21 -4.01 -8.82
CA ILE A 53 0.99 -4.35 -8.03
C ILE A 53 1.42 -3.17 -7.16
N SER A 54 1.55 -2.00 -7.76
CA SER A 54 2.13 -0.80 -7.15
C SER A 54 1.06 0.16 -6.63
N GLY A 55 -0.20 0.00 -7.04
CA GLY A 55 -1.31 0.86 -6.61
C GLY A 55 -1.39 2.20 -7.32
N ASP A 56 -0.60 2.42 -8.37
CA ASP A 56 -0.60 3.63 -9.20
C ASP A 56 -0.24 3.31 -10.67
N GLU A 57 -0.49 4.26 -11.57
CA GLU A 57 -0.14 4.19 -12.98
C GLU A 57 1.38 4.27 -13.18
N LEU A 58 1.88 3.71 -14.28
CA LEU A 58 3.32 3.68 -14.59
C LEU A 58 3.96 5.07 -14.64
N ALA A 59 3.18 6.13 -14.88
CA ALA A 59 3.67 7.51 -14.92
C ALA A 59 4.00 8.07 -13.53
N ARG A 60 3.55 7.40 -12.46
CA ARG A 60 3.74 7.82 -11.06
C ARG A 60 4.56 6.81 -10.26
N VAL A 61 5.05 5.75 -10.90
CA VAL A 61 5.92 4.75 -10.30
C VAL A 61 7.39 5.12 -10.57
N SER A 62 8.12 5.36 -9.49
CA SER A 62 9.58 5.47 -9.51
C SER A 62 10.21 4.11 -9.85
N VAL A 63 11.12 4.10 -10.83
CA VAL A 63 11.87 2.91 -11.22
C VAL A 63 12.92 2.58 -10.17
N LEU A 64 13.58 3.59 -9.60
CA LEU A 64 14.57 3.45 -8.55
C LEU A 64 13.98 2.86 -7.29
N ASP A 65 12.82 3.36 -6.83
CA ASP A 65 12.14 2.80 -5.65
C ASP A 65 11.66 1.37 -5.91
N TYR A 66 11.16 1.09 -7.12
CA TYR A 66 10.76 -0.27 -7.49
C TYR A 66 11.94 -1.25 -7.47
N LEU A 67 13.10 -0.84 -8.00
CA LEU A 67 14.32 -1.66 -8.00
C LEU A 67 14.89 -1.85 -6.59
N ALA A 68 14.90 -0.79 -5.77
CA ALA A 68 15.34 -0.88 -4.38
C ALA A 68 14.44 -1.84 -3.58
N TYR A 69 13.13 -1.81 -3.84
CA TYR A 69 12.20 -2.80 -3.29
C TYR A 69 12.53 -4.21 -3.78
N ASP A 70 12.69 -4.42 -5.09
CA ASP A 70 12.98 -5.72 -5.70
C ASP A 70 14.29 -6.33 -5.19
N GLU A 71 15.35 -5.53 -5.02
CA GLU A 71 16.63 -5.95 -4.45
C GLU A 71 16.48 -6.44 -3.00
N ALA A 72 15.62 -5.80 -2.21
CA ALA A 72 15.36 -6.18 -0.83
C ALA A 72 14.41 -7.39 -0.69
N LEU A 73 13.77 -7.84 -1.77
CA LEU A 73 12.83 -8.95 -1.72
C LEU A 73 13.53 -10.29 -1.49
N SER A 74 13.00 -11.08 -0.55
CA SER A 74 13.40 -12.48 -0.35
C SER A 74 12.87 -13.44 -1.44
N GLY A 75 12.11 -12.94 -2.41
CA GLY A 75 11.42 -13.72 -3.44
C GLY A 75 10.25 -14.59 -2.93
N GLN A 76 9.96 -14.57 -1.62
CA GLN A 76 8.97 -15.45 -0.99
C GLN A 76 7.69 -14.71 -0.61
N ASN A 77 6.59 -15.14 -1.23
CA ASN A 77 5.23 -14.67 -0.90
C ASN A 77 4.60 -15.60 0.14
N TRP A 78 4.87 -15.32 1.41
CA TRP A 78 4.34 -16.10 2.52
C TRP A 78 2.83 -15.94 2.66
N ARG A 79 2.14 -17.07 2.81
CA ARG A 79 0.74 -17.09 3.25
C ARG A 79 0.73 -17.42 4.73
N LEU A 80 0.07 -16.59 5.53
CA LEU A 80 -0.08 -16.84 6.96
C LEU A 80 -1.24 -17.81 7.19
N PRO A 81 -0.99 -19.03 7.71
CA PRO A 81 -2.06 -19.90 8.15
C PRO A 81 -2.86 -19.18 9.24
N GLY A 82 -4.18 -19.08 9.08
CA GLY A 82 -5.04 -18.32 10.00
C GLY A 82 -5.24 -16.85 9.64
N GLY A 83 -4.58 -16.32 8.61
CA GLY A 83 -4.78 -14.94 8.15
C GLY A 83 -3.93 -13.90 8.87
N TYR A 84 -3.90 -12.68 8.32
CA TYR A 84 -3.15 -11.55 8.89
C TYR A 84 -3.79 -11.04 10.19
N ASP A 85 -5.10 -11.20 10.34
CA ASP A 85 -5.85 -10.86 11.56
C ASP A 85 -5.41 -11.69 12.76
N ALA A 86 -5.28 -13.01 12.59
CA ALA A 86 -4.76 -13.88 13.64
C ALA A 86 -3.31 -13.53 14.01
N PHE A 87 -2.48 -13.19 13.01
CA PHE A 87 -1.10 -12.75 13.24
C PHE A 87 -1.02 -11.45 14.04
N VAL A 88 -1.82 -10.44 13.68
CA VAL A 88 -1.88 -9.16 14.41
C VAL A 88 -2.38 -9.39 15.83
N ALA A 89 -3.44 -10.18 16.01
CA ALA A 89 -3.97 -10.51 17.34
C ALA A 89 -2.94 -11.23 18.22
N ALA A 90 -2.17 -12.16 17.64
CA ALA A 90 -1.09 -12.86 18.35
C ALA A 90 0.11 -11.95 18.67
N SER A 91 0.30 -10.88 17.90
CA SER A 91 1.37 -9.89 18.12
C SER A 91 1.03 -8.86 19.20
N ALA A 92 -0.19 -8.90 19.77
CA ALA A 92 -0.60 -8.02 20.85
C ALA A 92 0.38 -8.16 22.03
N THR A 93 1.11 -7.07 22.31
CA THR A 93 2.18 -7.09 23.29
C THR A 93 1.60 -7.06 24.70
N VAL A 94 2.03 -8.01 25.54
CA VAL A 94 1.70 -8.01 26.97
C VAL A 94 2.24 -6.73 27.61
N GLY A 95 1.36 -6.01 28.32
CA GLY A 95 1.71 -4.77 29.01
C GLY A 95 1.47 -3.48 28.21
N VAL A 96 0.91 -3.56 26.99
CA VAL A 96 0.44 -2.38 26.25
C VAL A 96 -1.04 -2.16 26.52
N THR A 97 -1.41 -0.95 26.95
CA THR A 97 -2.80 -0.53 27.04
C THR A 97 -3.34 -0.24 25.65
N LEU A 98 -4.38 -0.98 25.23
CA LEU A 98 -5.08 -0.75 23.97
C LEU A 98 -6.39 -0.01 24.23
N SER A 99 -6.51 1.20 23.67
CA SER A 99 -7.73 2.00 23.68
C SER A 99 -8.42 1.90 22.32
N ALA A 100 -9.25 0.87 22.14
CA ALA A 100 -10.09 0.72 20.95
C ALA A 100 -11.20 1.79 20.92
N ALA A 101 -11.72 2.07 19.72
CA ALA A 101 -12.75 3.09 19.50
C ALA A 101 -12.39 4.44 20.15
N THR A 102 -11.10 4.83 20.11
CA THR A 102 -10.59 6.10 20.62
C THR A 102 -9.95 6.84 19.46
N GLU A 103 -10.77 7.56 18.71
CA GLU A 103 -10.30 8.35 17.57
C GLU A 103 -9.56 9.61 18.06
N VAL A 104 -8.40 9.88 17.47
CA VAL A 104 -7.64 11.11 17.72
C VAL A 104 -8.19 12.19 16.80
N GLU A 105 -8.62 13.30 17.36
CA GLU A 105 -9.23 14.43 16.64
C GLU A 105 -8.22 15.55 16.39
N SER A 106 -7.25 15.74 17.29
CA SER A 106 -6.16 16.69 17.09
C SER A 106 -4.88 16.27 17.79
N VAL A 107 -3.76 16.78 17.28
CA VAL A 107 -2.45 16.64 17.89
C VAL A 107 -1.84 18.02 18.14
N GLU A 108 -1.42 18.26 19.37
CA GLU A 108 -0.75 19.49 19.78
C GLU A 108 0.66 19.16 20.30
N LEU A 109 1.63 19.98 19.89
CA LEU A 109 3.01 19.91 20.37
C LEU A 109 3.24 21.06 21.35
N ASP A 110 3.21 20.76 22.64
CA ASP A 110 3.47 21.73 23.72
C ASP A 110 4.91 21.59 24.21
N GLY A 111 5.85 22.03 23.38
CA GLY A 111 7.29 22.04 23.67
C GLY A 111 7.88 20.66 24.00
N ARG A 112 7.83 20.26 25.29
CA ARG A 112 8.37 18.98 25.80
C ARG A 112 7.33 17.85 25.87
N ARG A 113 6.09 18.11 25.48
CA ARG A 113 5.00 17.14 25.54
C ARG A 113 4.16 17.16 24.27
N VAL A 114 3.51 16.04 24.01
CA VAL A 114 2.49 15.87 23.00
C VAL A 114 1.15 15.70 23.70
N ALA A 115 0.13 16.41 23.23
CA ALA A 115 -1.25 16.22 23.64
C ALA A 115 -2.08 15.70 22.46
N LEU A 116 -2.83 14.63 22.68
CA LEU A 116 -3.79 14.08 21.74
C LEU A 116 -5.19 14.39 22.27
N GLN A 117 -6.00 15.08 21.49
CA GLN A 117 -7.41 15.22 21.81
C GLN A 117 -8.18 14.05 21.21
N THR A 118 -9.07 13.46 22.01
CA THR A 118 -9.99 12.41 21.59
C THR A 118 -11.36 12.72 22.19
N HIS A 119 -12.42 12.09 21.65
CA HIS A 119 -13.76 12.19 22.23
C HIS A 119 -13.87 11.65 23.67
N THR A 120 -12.90 10.85 24.14
CA THR A 120 -12.86 10.33 25.51
C THR A 120 -11.99 11.15 26.45
N GLY A 121 -11.28 12.17 25.93
CA GLY A 121 -10.47 13.10 26.71
C GLY A 121 -9.07 13.32 26.13
N THR A 122 -8.24 14.08 26.85
CA THR A 122 -6.88 14.39 26.40
C THR A 122 -5.87 13.35 26.90
N ILE A 123 -5.12 12.74 25.98
CA ILE A 123 -3.95 11.91 26.31
C ILE A 123 -2.70 12.77 26.23
N ARG A 124 -1.86 12.76 27.27
CA ARG A 124 -0.60 13.53 27.31
C ARG A 124 0.59 12.58 27.42
N ALA A 125 1.58 12.77 26.56
CA ALA A 125 2.79 11.95 26.52
C ALA A 125 4.04 12.81 26.26
N HIS A 126 5.23 12.24 26.46
CA HIS A 126 6.50 12.88 26.10
C HIS A 126 6.87 12.71 24.63
N ALA A 127 6.36 11.65 23.99
CA ALA A 127 6.59 11.33 22.60
C ALA A 127 5.35 10.66 22.01
N LEU A 128 5.20 10.78 20.70
CA LEU A 128 4.17 10.12 19.91
C LEU A 128 4.84 9.31 18.81
N ILE A 129 4.51 8.03 18.71
CA ILE A 129 4.80 7.21 17.54
C ILE A 129 3.50 7.15 16.73
N MET A 130 3.57 7.61 15.48
CA MET A 130 2.41 7.70 14.61
C MET A 130 2.48 6.63 13.53
N THR A 131 1.43 5.81 13.48
CA THR A 131 1.29 4.73 12.49
C THR A 131 -0.01 4.88 11.71
N ALA A 132 -0.50 6.11 11.58
CA ALA A 132 -1.66 6.43 10.75
C ALA A 132 -1.33 6.18 9.27
N SER A 133 -2.34 5.82 8.47
CA SER A 133 -2.13 5.67 7.02
C SER A 133 -1.76 7.01 6.38
N THR A 134 -1.08 6.96 5.24
CA THR A 134 -0.79 8.16 4.44
C THR A 134 -2.05 8.95 4.14
N ASP A 135 -3.18 8.29 3.85
CA ASP A 135 -4.47 8.97 3.61
C ASP A 135 -4.94 9.79 4.83
N VAL A 136 -4.77 9.26 6.04
CA VAL A 136 -5.14 9.98 7.28
C VAL A 136 -4.18 11.14 7.56
N LEU A 137 -2.88 10.98 7.29
CA LEU A 137 -1.89 12.05 7.43
C LEU A 137 -2.18 13.23 6.47
N VAL A 138 -2.62 12.89 5.27
CA VAL A 138 -2.85 13.82 4.15
C VAL A 138 -4.22 14.50 4.26
N GLY A 139 -5.20 13.80 4.83
CA GLY A 139 -6.54 14.31 5.09
C GLY A 139 -6.62 15.23 6.30
N ASP A 140 -7.87 15.54 6.65
CA ASP A 140 -8.23 16.49 7.71
C ASP A 140 -9.03 15.82 8.84
N ALA A 141 -9.05 14.48 8.89
CA ALA A 141 -9.69 13.72 9.98
C ALA A 141 -9.05 14.02 11.34
N ILE A 142 -7.78 14.43 11.33
CA ILE A 142 -7.02 14.85 12.50
C ILE A 142 -6.52 16.28 12.24
N ALA A 143 -6.76 17.19 13.18
CA ALA A 143 -6.16 18.51 13.15
C ALA A 143 -4.67 18.40 13.54
N TRP A 144 -3.81 18.57 12.53
CA TRP A 144 -2.37 18.42 12.69
C TRP A 144 -1.67 19.76 12.98
N PRO A 145 -0.59 19.77 13.79
CA PRO A 145 0.23 20.96 13.97
C PRO A 145 1.10 21.19 12.73
N SER A 146 1.30 22.44 12.34
CA SER A 146 2.08 22.83 11.14
C SER A 146 3.53 22.35 11.16
N ALA A 147 4.07 22.07 12.35
CA ALA A 147 5.36 21.43 12.49
C ALA A 147 5.45 20.08 11.76
N LEU A 148 4.34 19.40 11.50
CA LEU A 148 4.29 18.13 10.78
C LEU A 148 4.06 18.28 9.26
N ASP A 149 3.89 19.49 8.74
CA ASP A 149 3.60 19.73 7.32
C ASP A 149 4.64 19.12 6.36
N PRO A 150 5.97 19.14 6.63
CA PRO A 150 6.93 18.49 5.75
C PRO A 150 6.68 16.98 5.55
N TRP A 151 6.26 16.29 6.61
CA TRP A 151 5.91 14.86 6.54
C TRP A 151 4.58 14.64 5.84
N ARG A 152 3.60 15.50 6.07
CA ARG A 152 2.30 15.45 5.40
C ARG A 152 2.44 15.68 3.91
N ASP A 153 3.23 16.67 3.49
CA ASP A 153 3.54 16.97 2.10
C ASP A 153 4.26 15.82 1.40
N THR A 154 5.16 15.14 2.11
CA THR A 154 5.79 13.91 1.63
C THR A 154 4.76 12.79 1.46
N ALA A 155 3.88 12.59 2.45
CA ALA A 155 2.82 11.59 2.36
C ALA A 155 1.85 11.84 1.20
N ARG A 156 1.57 13.10 0.82
CA ARG A 156 0.73 13.44 -0.36
C ARG A 156 1.30 12.86 -1.66
N ARG A 157 2.62 12.72 -1.74
CA ARG A 157 3.32 12.25 -2.95
C ARG A 157 3.38 10.73 -3.04
N LEU A 158 3.11 10.02 -1.94
CA LEU A 158 3.21 8.56 -1.82
C LEU A 158 1.86 7.84 -1.83
N ALA A 159 0.74 8.57 -1.85
CA ALA A 159 -0.58 7.96 -1.75
C ALA A 159 -0.91 7.08 -2.97
N ALA A 160 -1.08 5.78 -2.73
CA ALA A 160 -1.47 4.77 -3.71
C ALA A 160 -2.66 3.96 -3.18
N LEU A 161 -3.57 3.50 -4.05
CA LEU A 161 -4.81 2.84 -3.63
C LEU A 161 -5.06 1.55 -4.40
N VAL A 162 -5.20 0.45 -3.66
CA VAL A 162 -5.67 -0.85 -4.20
C VAL A 162 -6.89 -1.33 -3.43
N ARG A 163 -7.93 -1.76 -4.15
CA ARG A 163 -9.16 -2.31 -3.56
C ARG A 163 -9.32 -3.78 -3.94
N LYS A 164 -9.90 -4.57 -3.03
CA LYS A 164 -10.17 -6.00 -3.21
C LYS A 164 -11.67 -6.26 -3.16
N ILE A 165 -12.15 -7.19 -3.99
CA ILE A 165 -13.52 -7.72 -3.94
C ILE A 165 -13.45 -9.16 -3.47
N LEU A 166 -14.16 -9.50 -2.39
CA LEU A 166 -14.28 -10.87 -1.89
C LEU A 166 -15.62 -11.47 -2.31
N LEU A 167 -15.58 -12.59 -3.02
CA LEU A 167 -16.76 -13.32 -3.47
C LEU A 167 -16.86 -14.65 -2.71
N ARG A 168 -17.94 -14.84 -1.95
CA ARG A 168 -18.23 -16.11 -1.28
C ARG A 168 -19.25 -16.90 -2.10
N ARG A 169 -18.86 -18.09 -2.58
CA ARG A 169 -19.80 -19.05 -3.17
C ARG A 169 -20.22 -20.06 -2.10
N SER A 170 -21.53 -20.19 -1.84
CA SER A 170 -22.04 -21.34 -1.10
C SER A 170 -22.28 -22.49 -2.08
N ILE A 171 -21.54 -23.59 -1.94
CA ILE A 171 -21.86 -24.83 -2.63
C ILE A 171 -22.89 -25.55 -1.76
N ARG A 172 -24.16 -25.57 -2.17
CA ARG A 172 -25.13 -26.51 -1.59
C ARG A 172 -24.82 -27.88 -2.19
N ALA A 173 -24.31 -28.80 -1.38
CA ALA A 173 -24.26 -30.19 -1.76
C ALA A 173 -25.70 -30.72 -1.82
N SER A 174 -26.20 -31.00 -3.03
CA SER A 174 -27.40 -31.81 -3.20
C SER A 174 -26.98 -33.25 -2.91
N LEU A 175 -27.33 -33.77 -1.73
CA LEU A 175 -27.33 -35.21 -1.51
C LEU A 175 -28.38 -35.81 -2.46
N ARG A 176 -27.93 -36.67 -3.37
CA ARG A 176 -28.78 -37.66 -4.05
C ARG A 176 -28.52 -39.01 -3.41
#